data_AF-A0A1F4WH59-F1
#
_entry.id   AF-A0A1F4WH59-F1
#
_cell.length_a   1.000
_cell.length_b   1.000
_cell.length_c   1.000
_cell.angle_alpha   90.00
_cell.angle_beta   90.00
_cell.angle_gamma   90.00
#
_symmetry.space_group_name_H-M   'P 1'
#
loop_
_entity.id
_entity.type
_entity.pdbx_description
1 polymer ?
#
loop_
_entity_poly.entity_id
_entity_poly.type
_entity_poly.pdbx_seq_one_letter_code
_entity_poly.pdbx_strand_id
1 'polypeptide(L)'
;MPFAINFLFPPLLLFLLTLSLSLPGRENEERIIAAAKEAVSSSNGQRDGIFSEKSRVEVKKRAGGLALTLFLIYFLAFFAIFGALSWGLHQLGFTLFGIALFLFYTSIVTYFGLKVRESSRDLVIIGTKETVLEVLFDFFALPFLRAGSIISAGLSRFNVLVLIITLLVEAPFQTILEVLEEWISFAREKKEEVY
;
A
#
# COMPACT_ATOMS: atom_id res chain seq x y z
N MET A 1 -22.94 -12.87 10.23
CA MET A 1 -22.58 -12.55 8.83
C MET A 1 -21.80 -11.23 8.68
N PRO A 2 -22.23 -10.07 9.21
CA PRO A 2 -21.54 -8.79 8.97
C PRO A 2 -20.11 -8.72 9.54
N PHE A 3 -19.88 -9.34 10.70
CA PHE A 3 -18.55 -9.41 11.32
C PHE A 3 -17.52 -10.17 10.49
N ALA A 4 -17.90 -11.31 9.90
CA ALA A 4 -17.02 -12.12 9.06
C ALA A 4 -16.62 -11.36 7.79
N ILE A 5 -17.57 -10.64 7.18
CA ILE A 5 -17.31 -9.80 6.01
C ILE A 5 -16.37 -8.64 6.40
N ASN A 6 -16.61 -7.95 7.52
CA ASN A 6 -15.74 -6.88 7.99
C ASN A 6 -14.31 -7.34 8.30
N PHE A 7 -14.15 -8.55 8.82
CA PHE A 7 -12.86 -9.11 9.18
C PHE A 7 -12.09 -9.66 7.96
N LEU A 8 -12.78 -10.35 7.04
CA LEU A 8 -12.14 -11.04 5.92
C LEU A 8 -12.02 -10.20 4.65
N PHE A 9 -12.94 -9.24 4.43
CA PHE A 9 -12.95 -8.45 3.19
C PHE A 9 -11.70 -7.59 3.02
N PRO A 10 -11.19 -6.86 4.04
CA PRO A 10 -9.99 -6.04 3.86
C PRO A 10 -8.74 -6.87 3.52
N PRO A 11 -8.41 -7.98 4.23
CA PRO A 11 -7.32 -8.87 3.84
C PRO A 11 -7.49 -9.50 2.44
N LEU A 12 -8.72 -9.91 2.07
CA LEU A 12 -9.01 -10.47 0.75
C LEU A 12 -8.83 -9.44 -0.38
N LEU A 13 -9.27 -8.20 -0.16
CA LEU A 13 -9.08 -7.11 -1.11
C LEU A 13 -7.58 -6.80 -1.29
N LEU A 14 -6.81 -6.83 -0.20
CA LEU A 14 -5.35 -6.67 -0.25
C LEU A 14 -4.68 -7.81 -1.03
N PHE A 15 -5.09 -9.05 -0.78
CA PHE A 15 -4.56 -10.21 -1.49
C PHE A 15 -4.84 -10.13 -3.00
N LEU A 16 -6.08 -9.78 -3.38
CA LEU A 16 -6.45 -9.56 -4.79
C LEU A 16 -5.67 -8.39 -5.42
N LEU A 17 -5.49 -7.30 -4.68
CA LEU A 17 -4.68 -6.16 -5.09
C LEU A 17 -3.23 -6.55 -5.37
N THR A 18 -2.63 -7.33 -4.48
CA THR A 18 -1.24 -7.77 -4.63
C THR A 18 -1.05 -8.74 -5.80
N LEU A 19 -2.07 -9.55 -6.12
CA LEU A 19 -2.02 -10.49 -7.23
C LEU A 19 -2.27 -9.83 -8.59
N SER A 20 -3.16 -8.84 -8.64
CA SER A 20 -3.54 -8.18 -9.90
C SER A 20 -2.50 -7.16 -10.40
N LEU A 21 -1.53 -6.79 -9.57
CA LEU A 21 -0.51 -5.81 -9.89
C LEU A 21 0.79 -6.52 -10.26
N SER A 22 0.97 -6.77 -11.55
CA SER A 22 2.17 -7.38 -12.15
C SER A 22 3.47 -6.84 -11.55
N LEU A 23 4.38 -7.75 -11.17
CA LEU A 23 5.76 -7.41 -10.82
C LEU A 23 6.46 -6.79 -12.05
N PRO A 24 7.34 -5.78 -11.86
CA PRO A 24 8.06 -5.16 -12.96
C PRO A 24 8.89 -6.23 -13.70
N GLY A 25 8.54 -6.47 -14.97
CA GLY A 25 9.20 -7.46 -15.80
C GLY A 25 10.60 -7.04 -16.23
N ARG A 26 11.36 -8.01 -16.79
CA ARG A 26 12.77 -7.94 -17.22
C ARG A 26 13.13 -6.74 -18.12
N GLU A 27 12.15 -6.07 -18.73
CA GLU A 27 12.33 -4.85 -19.52
C GLU A 27 12.85 -3.66 -18.67
N ASN A 28 12.64 -3.70 -17.34
CA ASN A 28 13.14 -2.69 -16.40
C ASN A 28 14.69 -2.78 -16.26
N GLU A 29 15.26 -3.98 -16.36
CA GLU A 29 16.71 -4.21 -16.22
C GLU A 29 17.49 -3.53 -17.36
N GLU A 30 17.01 -3.68 -18.60
CA GLU A 30 17.67 -3.11 -19.78
C GLU A 30 17.67 -1.58 -19.77
N ARG A 31 16.61 -0.95 -19.23
CA ARG A 31 16.52 0.52 -19.14
C ARG A 31 17.25 1.09 -17.93
N ILE A 32 17.35 0.34 -16.83
CA ILE A 32 18.25 0.72 -15.72
C ILE A 32 19.70 0.69 -16.21
N ILE A 33 20.08 -0.32 -17.00
CA ILE A 33 21.41 -0.38 -17.61
C ILE A 33 21.61 0.77 -18.62
N ALA A 34 20.59 1.11 -19.42
CA ALA A 34 20.65 2.23 -20.35
C ALA A 34 20.79 3.58 -19.63
N ALA A 35 20.00 3.82 -18.58
CA ALA A 35 20.07 5.03 -17.75
C ALA A 35 21.40 5.13 -16.98
N ALA A 36 21.95 4.01 -16.51
CA ALA A 36 23.27 3.96 -15.90
C ALA A 36 24.37 4.26 -16.93
N LYS A 37 24.25 3.72 -18.14
CA LYS A 37 25.19 3.98 -19.23
C LYS A 37 25.15 5.44 -19.69
N GLU A 38 23.97 6.04 -19.75
CA GLU A 38 23.78 7.46 -20.07
C GLU A 38 24.30 8.38 -18.95
N ALA A 39 24.10 8.01 -17.69
CA ALA A 39 24.65 8.73 -16.53
C ALA A 39 26.19 8.74 -16.52
N VAL A 40 26.81 7.63 -16.93
CA VAL A 40 28.27 7.52 -17.05
C VAL A 40 28.80 8.21 -18.32
N SER A 41 28.04 8.21 -19.41
CA SER A 41 28.41 8.89 -20.67
C SER A 41 28.23 10.41 -20.63
N SER A 42 27.34 10.95 -19.78
CA SER A 42 27.11 12.39 -19.62
C SER A 42 28.16 13.13 -18.76
N SER A 43 29.38 12.58 -18.65
CA SER A 43 30.52 13.24 -18.01
C SER A 43 31.05 14.49 -18.77
N ASN A 44 30.36 14.95 -19.81
CA ASN A 44 30.72 16.16 -20.57
C ASN A 44 29.57 17.18 -20.57
N GLY A 45 29.34 17.80 -19.41
CA GLY A 45 28.89 19.20 -19.37
C GLY A 45 27.41 19.52 -19.59
N GLN A 46 26.49 18.55 -19.60
CA GLN A 46 25.05 18.86 -19.62
C GLN A 46 24.31 17.99 -18.60
N ARG A 47 24.02 18.60 -17.44
CA ARG A 47 23.16 18.00 -16.41
C ARG A 47 21.70 18.13 -16.85
N ASP A 48 21.28 17.33 -17.84
CA ASP A 48 19.87 17.00 -17.98
C ASP A 48 19.55 15.98 -16.89
N GLY A 49 19.09 16.51 -15.76
CA GLY A 49 18.95 15.81 -14.48
C GLY A 49 17.88 14.73 -14.50
N ILE A 50 18.25 13.54 -14.97
CA ILE A 50 17.50 12.28 -14.77
C ILE A 50 17.60 11.81 -13.30
N PHE A 51 18.51 12.39 -12.52
CA PHE A 51 18.59 12.23 -11.06
C PHE A 51 18.19 13.53 -10.36
N SER A 52 16.95 13.98 -10.54
CA SER A 52 16.34 14.93 -9.61
C SER A 52 15.53 14.16 -8.57
N GLU A 53 16.20 13.92 -7.46
CA GLU A 53 15.65 13.98 -6.11
C GLU A 53 14.23 14.59 -6.05
N LYS A 54 13.25 13.78 -5.63
CA LYS A 54 11.81 14.08 -5.52
C LYS A 54 11.02 13.96 -6.83
N SER A 55 10.37 12.82 -6.99
CA SER A 55 9.00 12.76 -7.52
C SER A 55 8.01 13.47 -6.57
N ARG A 56 8.27 14.74 -6.23
CA ARG A 56 7.19 15.67 -5.92
C ARG A 56 6.57 15.95 -7.27
N VAL A 57 5.41 15.34 -7.52
CA VAL A 57 4.50 15.77 -8.59
C VAL A 57 4.51 17.29 -8.57
N GLU A 58 5.11 17.91 -9.59
CA GLU A 58 5.04 19.35 -9.74
C GLU A 58 3.56 19.67 -9.84
N VAL A 59 3.00 20.23 -8.77
CA VAL A 59 1.62 20.74 -8.77
C VAL A 59 1.67 21.93 -9.71
N LYS A 60 1.44 21.67 -11.00
CA LYS A 60 1.32 22.68 -12.04
C LYS A 60 0.38 23.73 -11.48
N LYS A 61 0.84 24.97 -11.29
CA LYS A 61 0.00 26.07 -10.78
C LYS A 61 -1.16 26.26 -11.76
N ARG A 62 -2.28 25.59 -11.49
CA ARG A 62 -3.49 25.65 -12.30
C ARG A 62 -4.22 26.96 -11.93
N ALA A 63 -4.72 27.66 -12.93
CA ALA A 63 -5.55 28.85 -12.72
C ALA A 63 -6.69 28.51 -11.73
N GLY A 64 -6.99 29.42 -10.78
CA GLY A 64 -7.84 29.13 -9.62
C GLY A 64 -9.21 28.52 -9.96
N GLY A 65 -9.80 28.90 -11.10
CA GLY A 65 -11.05 28.32 -11.59
C GLY A 65 -10.94 26.83 -11.98
N LEU A 66 -9.90 26.45 -12.71
CA LEU A 66 -9.67 25.05 -13.11
C LEU A 66 -9.33 24.17 -11.90
N ALA A 67 -8.61 24.71 -10.92
CA ALA A 67 -8.32 24.01 -9.67
C ALA A 67 -9.60 23.73 -8.87
N LEU A 68 -10.51 24.71 -8.80
CA LEU A 68 -11.79 24.57 -8.11
C LEU A 68 -12.70 23.53 -8.78
N THR A 69 -12.81 23.55 -10.10
CA THR A 69 -13.61 22.55 -10.84
C THR A 69 -13.10 21.13 -10.61
N LEU A 70 -11.78 20.92 -10.67
CA LEU A 70 -11.18 19.61 -10.43
C LEU A 70 -11.33 19.16 -8.97
N PHE A 71 -11.23 20.09 -8.01
CA PHE A 71 -11.52 19.81 -6.61
C PHE A 71 -12.97 19.37 -6.41
N LEU A 72 -13.93 20.07 -7.01
CA LEU A 72 -15.36 19.72 -6.94
C LEU A 72 -15.65 18.36 -7.56
N ILE A 73 -15.05 18.05 -8.72
CA ILE A 73 -15.17 16.73 -9.37
C ILE A 73 -14.62 15.64 -8.45
N TYR A 74 -13.43 15.85 -7.88
CA TYR A 74 -12.83 14.89 -6.95
C TYR A 74 -13.67 14.72 -5.68
N PHE A 75 -14.17 15.82 -5.11
CA PHE A 75 -15.02 15.80 -3.93
C PHE A 75 -16.33 15.06 -4.21
N LEU A 76 -16.97 15.32 -5.34
CA LEU A 76 -18.18 14.63 -5.76
C LEU A 76 -17.92 13.13 -5.98
N ALA A 77 -16.81 12.77 -6.62
CA ALA A 77 -16.39 11.38 -6.80
C ALA A 77 -16.16 10.68 -5.45
N PHE A 78 -15.51 11.34 -4.50
CA PHE A 78 -15.30 10.82 -3.15
C PHE A 78 -16.63 10.47 -2.47
N PHE A 79 -17.57 11.42 -2.44
CA PHE A 79 -18.89 11.20 -1.84
C PHE A 79 -19.73 10.18 -2.61
N ALA A 80 -19.65 10.15 -3.93
CA ALA A 80 -20.34 9.16 -4.74
C ALA A 80 -19.83 7.75 -4.42
N ILE A 81 -18.51 7.54 -4.36
CA ILE A 81 -17.90 6.24 -4.08
C ILE A 81 -18.20 5.80 -2.64
N PHE A 82 -17.92 6.65 -1.64
CA PHE A 82 -18.16 6.32 -0.23
C PHE A 82 -19.65 6.17 0.08
N GLY A 83 -20.51 7.00 -0.54
CA GLY A 83 -21.95 6.97 -0.38
C GLY A 83 -22.57 5.73 -0.99
N ALA A 84 -22.22 5.38 -2.25
CA ALA A 84 -22.69 4.17 -2.91
C ALA A 84 -22.26 2.92 -2.15
N LEU A 85 -21.01 2.87 -1.67
CA LEU A 85 -20.51 1.74 -0.90
C LEU A 85 -21.19 1.63 0.47
N SER A 86 -21.35 2.75 1.18
CA SER A 86 -22.06 2.78 2.47
C SER A 86 -23.52 2.35 2.32
N TRP A 87 -24.20 2.80 1.26
CA TRP A 87 -25.56 2.39 0.94
C TRP A 87 -25.62 0.89 0.64
N GLY A 88 -24.71 0.37 -0.19
CA GLY A 88 -24.62 -1.08 -0.45
C GLY A 88 -24.41 -1.90 0.81
N LEU A 89 -23.49 -1.46 1.69
CA LEU A 89 -23.23 -2.13 2.98
C LEU A 89 -24.44 -2.07 3.92
N HIS A 90 -25.16 -0.95 3.94
CA HIS A 90 -26.39 -0.82 4.72
C HIS A 90 -27.46 -1.82 4.28
N GLN A 91 -27.62 -2.02 2.96
CA GLN A 91 -28.54 -3.02 2.42
C GLN A 91 -28.13 -4.47 2.76
N LEU A 92 -26.83 -4.70 2.96
CA LEU A 92 -26.29 -5.98 3.45
C LEU A 92 -26.46 -6.18 4.97
N GLY A 93 -27.16 -5.27 5.65
CA GLY A 93 -27.45 -5.36 7.08
C GLY A 93 -26.31 -4.90 7.98
N PHE A 94 -25.38 -4.10 7.47
CA PHE A 94 -24.34 -3.50 8.31
C PHE A 94 -24.93 -2.39 9.18
N THR A 95 -24.52 -2.36 10.45
CA THR A 95 -24.77 -1.22 11.32
C THR A 95 -23.92 -0.03 10.89
N LEU A 96 -24.32 1.19 11.26
CA LEU A 96 -23.57 2.41 10.94
C LEU A 96 -22.12 2.35 11.42
N PHE A 97 -21.89 1.76 12.61
CA PHE A 97 -20.56 1.50 13.14
C PHE A 97 -19.78 0.48 12.31
N GLY A 98 -20.44 -0.59 11.85
CA GLY A 98 -19.84 -1.61 10.99
C GLY A 98 -19.41 -1.05 9.63
N ILE A 99 -20.20 -0.13 9.04
CA ILE A 99 -19.85 0.58 7.81
C ILE A 99 -18.63 1.48 8.04
N ALA A 100 -18.62 2.24 9.13
CA ALA A 100 -17.49 3.11 9.48
C ALA A 100 -16.19 2.29 9.66
N LEU A 101 -16.26 1.16 10.36
CA LEU A 101 -15.12 0.24 10.50
C LEU A 101 -14.67 -0.33 9.16
N PHE A 102 -15.60 -0.74 8.30
CA PHE A 102 -15.28 -1.27 6.98
C PHE A 102 -14.48 -0.26 6.15
N LEU A 103 -14.98 0.98 6.07
CA LEU A 103 -14.34 2.06 5.31
C LEU A 103 -12.97 2.42 5.91
N PHE A 104 -12.88 2.46 7.24
CA PHE A 104 -11.64 2.71 7.97
C PHE A 104 -10.58 1.64 7.66
N TYR A 105 -10.90 0.36 7.84
CA TYR A 105 -9.98 -0.74 7.56
C TYR A 105 -9.57 -0.77 6.09
N THR A 106 -10.54 -0.66 5.17
CA THR A 106 -10.26 -0.65 3.72
C THR A 106 -9.32 0.51 3.34
N SER A 107 -9.50 1.68 3.94
CA SER A 107 -8.63 2.84 3.71
C SER A 107 -7.21 2.63 4.21
N ILE A 108 -7.06 2.14 5.45
CA ILE A 108 -5.75 1.79 6.04
C ILE A 108 -5.04 0.75 5.19
N VAL A 109 -5.74 -0.32 4.85
CA VAL A 109 -5.21 -1.45 4.10
C VAL A 109 -4.75 -1.03 2.70
N THR A 110 -5.56 -0.23 2.00
CA THR A 110 -5.20 0.32 0.68
C THR A 110 -3.95 1.20 0.75
N TYR A 111 -3.86 2.07 1.77
CA TYR A 111 -2.69 2.94 1.97
C TYR A 111 -1.43 2.14 2.30
N PHE A 112 -1.48 1.19 3.23
CA PHE A 112 -0.32 0.38 3.57
C PHE A 112 0.09 -0.57 2.44
N GLY A 113 -0.86 -1.17 1.71
CA GLY A 113 -0.55 -2.02 0.55
C GLY A 113 0.25 -1.27 -0.52
N LEU A 114 -0.11 -0.01 -0.79
CA LEU A 114 0.63 0.84 -1.73
C LEU A 114 1.95 1.38 -1.14
N LYS A 115 2.00 1.74 0.15
CA LYS A 115 3.20 2.23 0.82
C LYS A 115 4.30 1.16 0.98
N VAL A 116 3.91 -0.08 1.32
CA VAL A 116 4.85 -1.23 1.38
C VAL A 116 5.51 -1.43 0.02
N ARG A 117 4.74 -1.24 -1.06
CA ARG A 117 5.27 -1.31 -2.42
C ARG A 117 6.20 -0.14 -2.73
N GLU A 118 5.86 1.11 -2.37
CA GLU A 118 6.74 2.28 -2.55
C GLU A 118 8.12 2.10 -1.89
N SER A 119 8.18 1.51 -0.70
CA SER A 119 9.45 1.20 -0.02
C SER A 119 10.34 0.19 -0.77
N SER A 120 9.80 -0.51 -1.77
CA SER A 120 10.54 -1.41 -2.67
C SER A 120 10.67 -0.85 -4.09
N ARG A 121 10.05 0.32 -4.38
CA ARG A 121 9.86 0.87 -5.74
C ARG A 121 10.69 2.11 -6.05
N ASP A 122 11.72 2.41 -5.25
CA ASP A 122 12.73 3.43 -5.54
C ASP A 122 13.52 3.18 -6.85
N LEU A 123 13.23 2.07 -7.57
CA LEU A 123 13.88 1.66 -8.82
C LEU A 123 12.91 1.40 -10.00
N VAL A 124 11.65 1.84 -9.94
CA VAL A 124 10.74 1.69 -11.10
C VAL A 124 10.65 2.99 -11.88
N ILE A 125 11.50 3.06 -12.90
CA ILE A 125 11.42 4.04 -13.98
C ILE A 125 10.48 3.42 -15.01
N ILE A 126 9.24 3.91 -15.07
CA ILE A 126 8.24 3.81 -16.17
C ILE A 126 6.87 3.30 -15.73
N GLY A 127 5.85 4.09 -16.09
CA GLY A 127 4.45 3.73 -16.10
C GLY A 127 4.16 2.70 -17.18
N THR A 128 3.64 1.56 -16.74
CA THR A 128 2.99 0.55 -17.58
C THR A 128 1.87 1.19 -18.42
N LYS A 129 1.55 0.60 -19.59
CA LYS A 129 0.37 0.98 -20.35
C LYS A 129 -0.86 0.76 -19.46
N GLU A 130 -1.41 1.84 -18.91
CA GLU A 130 -2.59 1.77 -18.05
C GLU A 130 -3.74 1.12 -18.84
N THR A 131 -4.17 -0.05 -18.39
CA THR A 131 -5.39 -0.68 -18.92
C THR A 131 -6.59 0.13 -18.42
N VAL A 132 -7.67 0.24 -19.20
CA VAL A 132 -8.91 0.95 -18.76
C VAL A 132 -9.40 0.45 -17.39
N LEU A 133 -9.22 -0.84 -17.10
CA LEU A 133 -9.53 -1.45 -15.82
C LEU A 133 -8.62 -0.95 -14.69
N GLU A 134 -7.32 -0.74 -14.94
CA GLU A 134 -6.38 -0.15 -13.98
C GLU A 134 -6.74 1.30 -13.68
N VAL A 135 -7.09 2.10 -14.71
CA VAL A 135 -7.52 3.50 -14.52
C VAL A 135 -8.79 3.60 -13.67
N LEU A 136 -9.78 2.74 -13.93
CA LEU A 136 -10.98 2.66 -13.12
C LEU A 136 -10.65 2.24 -11.68
N PHE A 137 -9.81 1.22 -11.53
CA PHE A 137 -9.40 0.73 -10.23
C PHE A 137 -8.67 1.81 -9.42
N ASP A 138 -7.74 2.53 -10.03
CA ASP A 138 -7.04 3.65 -9.41
C ASP A 138 -8.01 4.77 -9.03
N PHE A 139 -8.97 5.08 -9.90
CA PHE A 139 -10.03 6.05 -9.59
C PHE A 139 -10.86 5.66 -8.35
N PHE A 140 -11.22 4.38 -8.21
CA PHE A 140 -11.91 3.87 -7.03
C PHE A 140 -11.00 3.81 -5.79
N ALA A 141 -9.73 3.47 -5.95
CA ALA A 141 -8.77 3.34 -4.85
C ALA A 141 -8.32 4.69 -4.29
N LEU A 142 -8.29 5.75 -5.12
CA LEU A 142 -7.81 7.09 -4.74
C LEU A 142 -8.51 7.69 -3.50
N PRO A 143 -9.85 7.66 -3.36
CA PRO A 143 -10.55 8.04 -2.14
C PRO A 143 -10.06 7.30 -0.89
N PHE A 144 -9.92 5.98 -0.97
CA PHE A 144 -9.46 5.13 0.15
C PHE A 144 -7.99 5.39 0.48
N LEU A 145 -7.16 5.56 -0.54
CA LEU A 145 -5.75 5.91 -0.38
C LEU A 145 -5.60 7.25 0.33
N ARG A 146 -6.40 8.26 -0.06
CA ARG A 146 -6.37 9.57 0.58
C ARG A 146 -6.85 9.51 2.03
N ALA A 147 -7.96 8.83 2.29
CA ALA A 147 -8.47 8.63 3.65
C ALA A 147 -7.45 7.87 4.52
N GLY A 148 -6.89 6.78 4.00
CA GLY A 148 -5.87 5.97 4.65
C GLY A 148 -4.62 6.78 4.97
N SER A 149 -4.16 7.62 4.04
CA SER A 149 -2.99 8.48 4.26
C SER A 149 -3.19 9.46 5.42
N ILE A 150 -4.39 10.04 5.56
CA ILE A 150 -4.73 10.96 6.65
C ILE A 150 -4.77 10.21 7.98
N ILE A 151 -5.43 9.04 7.99
CA ILE A 151 -5.53 8.18 9.16
C ILE A 151 -4.13 7.74 9.62
N SER A 152 -3.32 7.21 8.71
CA SER A 152 -1.97 6.74 9.00
C SER A 152 -1.02 7.87 9.44
N ALA A 153 -1.15 9.08 8.87
CA ALA A 153 -0.39 10.25 9.34
C ALA A 153 -0.85 10.73 10.73
N GLY A 154 -2.10 10.48 11.10
CA GLY A 154 -2.57 10.62 12.48
C GLY A 154 -1.93 9.59 13.40
N LEU A 155 -1.89 8.32 12.96
CA LEU A 155 -1.31 7.21 13.72
C LEU A 155 0.21 7.34 13.93
N SER A 156 0.96 7.93 12.99
CA SER A 156 2.41 8.13 13.15
C SER A 156 2.78 9.06 14.32
N ARG A 157 1.84 9.88 14.80
CA ARG A 157 2.02 10.66 16.04
C ARG A 157 2.06 9.78 17.28
N PHE A 158 1.54 8.56 17.18
CA PHE A 158 1.58 7.53 18.22
C PHE A 158 2.73 6.54 18.00
N ASN A 159 3.87 6.99 17.49
CA ASN A 159 5.05 6.13 17.29
C ASN A 159 5.42 5.34 18.57
N VAL A 160 5.12 5.89 19.75
CA VAL A 160 5.24 5.22 21.05
C VAL A 160 4.27 4.03 21.19
N LEU A 161 3.01 4.16 20.76
CA LEU A 161 2.07 3.03 20.77
C LEU A 161 2.49 1.94 19.78
N VAL A 162 3.01 2.31 18.61
CA VAL A 162 3.55 1.35 17.64
C VAL A 162 4.72 0.59 18.26
N LEU A 163 5.67 1.30 18.89
CA LEU A 163 6.79 0.68 19.61
C LEU A 163 6.31 -0.28 20.71
N ILE A 164 5.32 0.13 21.51
CA ILE A 164 4.76 -0.71 22.58
C ILE A 164 4.07 -1.95 22.01
N ILE A 165 3.23 -1.80 20.99
CA ILE A 165 2.53 -2.92 20.35
C ILE A 165 3.53 -3.89 19.71
N THR A 166 4.55 -3.38 19.00
CA THR A 166 5.62 -4.21 18.45
C THR A 166 6.34 -4.96 19.55
N LEU A 167 6.76 -4.30 20.64
CA LEU A 167 7.44 -4.96 21.75
C LEU A 167 6.56 -6.01 22.45
N LEU A 168 5.26 -5.75 22.59
CA LEU A 168 4.30 -6.70 23.16
C LEU A 168 4.04 -7.92 22.27
N VAL A 169 4.18 -7.80 20.95
CA VAL A 169 3.95 -8.91 19.99
C VAL A 169 5.26 -9.65 19.69
N GLU A 170 6.36 -8.92 19.48
CA GLU A 170 7.65 -9.45 19.05
C GLU A 170 8.34 -10.26 20.16
N ALA A 171 8.40 -9.74 21.38
CA ALA A 171 9.06 -10.42 22.50
C ALA A 171 8.47 -11.81 22.81
N PRO A 172 7.14 -12.00 22.95
CA PRO A 172 6.60 -13.34 23.19
C PRO A 172 6.74 -14.26 21.98
N PHE A 173 6.71 -13.72 20.76
CA PHE A 173 6.89 -14.52 19.55
C PHE A 173 8.33 -15.08 19.47
N GLN A 174 9.33 -14.26 19.82
CA GLN A 174 10.73 -14.70 19.93
C GLN A 174 10.88 -15.83 20.95
N THR A 175 10.31 -15.69 22.15
CA THR A 175 10.35 -16.76 23.16
C THR A 175 9.72 -18.07 22.66
N ILE A 176 8.60 -18.00 21.92
CA ILE A 176 7.97 -19.20 21.35
C ILE A 176 8.89 -19.86 20.31
N LEU A 177 9.55 -19.06 19.46
CA LEU A 177 10.49 -19.59 18.46
C LEU A 177 11.69 -20.28 19.11
N GLU A 178 12.28 -19.68 20.14
CA GLU A 178 13.39 -20.27 20.89
C GLU A 178 13.01 -21.64 21.47
N VAL A 179 11.83 -21.75 22.10
CA VAL A 179 11.33 -23.03 22.64
C VAL A 179 11.11 -24.06 21.53
N LEU A 180 10.60 -23.63 20.37
CA LEU A 180 10.40 -24.53 19.22
C LEU A 180 11.72 -25.03 18.64
N GLU A 181 12.73 -24.16 18.54
CA GLU A 181 14.08 -24.55 18.10
C GLU A 181 14.71 -25.57 19.04
N GLU A 182 14.58 -25.35 20.35
CA GLU A 182 15.11 -26.25 21.37
C GLU A 182 14.41 -27.62 21.35
N TRP A 183 13.10 -27.64 21.13
CA TRP A 183 12.37 -28.88 20.90
C TRP A 183 12.84 -29.55 19.60
N ILE A 184 12.93 -28.85 18.47
CA ILE A 184 13.43 -29.46 17.23
C ILE A 184 14.85 -30.05 17.41
N SER A 185 15.70 -29.39 18.18
CA SER A 185 17.03 -29.88 18.55
C SER A 185 16.94 -31.19 19.36
N PHE A 186 16.14 -31.21 20.43
CA PHE A 186 15.93 -32.41 21.24
C PHE A 186 15.35 -33.59 20.43
N ALA A 187 14.43 -33.32 19.51
CA ALA A 187 13.87 -34.34 18.61
C ALA A 187 14.96 -34.97 17.72
N ARG A 188 15.87 -34.14 17.22
CA ARG A 188 16.97 -34.57 16.37
C ARG A 188 17.98 -35.42 17.15
N GLU A 189 18.34 -34.99 18.35
CA GLU A 189 19.24 -35.71 19.26
C GLU A 189 18.67 -37.09 19.63
N LYS A 190 17.39 -37.15 20.00
CA LYS A 190 16.71 -38.44 20.28
C LYS A 190 16.63 -39.36 19.07
N LYS A 191 16.54 -38.81 17.85
CA LYS A 191 16.54 -39.61 16.63
C LYS A 191 17.93 -40.19 16.35
N GLU A 192 18.99 -39.44 16.65
CA GLU A 192 20.38 -39.89 16.50
C GLU A 192 20.76 -40.96 17.55
N GLU A 193 20.21 -40.92 18.76
CA GLU A 193 20.40 -41.97 19.76
C GLU A 193 19.75 -43.33 19.40
N VAL A 194 18.73 -43.32 18.52
CA VAL A 194 17.94 -44.50 18.16
C VAL A 194 18.52 -45.24 16.92
N TYR A 195 19.53 -44.67 16.25
CA TYR A 195 20.21 -45.24 15.07
C TYR A 195 21.68 -45.55 15.35
#